data_AF-A0A9P0IJI6-F1
#
_entry.id   AF-A0A9P0IJI6-F1
#
_cell.length_a   1.000
_cell.length_b   1.000
_cell.length_c   1.000
_cell.angle_alpha   90.00
_cell.angle_beta   90.00
_cell.angle_gamma   90.00
#
_symmetry.space_group_name_H-M   'P 1'
#
loop_
_entity.id
_entity.type
_entity.pdbx_description
1 polymer ?
#
loop_
_entity_poly.entity_id
_entity_poly.type
_entity_poly.pdbx_seq_one_letter_code
_entity_poly.pdbx_strand_id
1 'polypeptide(L)'
;MSNPNVNVSFACQRCFTPIRLDSSFNTISEHTIAELSLPIVTCPEVDLESQAKHIDHIIPGFHLNDSSSGNNGFTLLGEGETPTLSHQMKVAANLFDIVSGNSKVNHPLCDECTDVLMDMMEEELQQAEADYTDYSNYLKELSTEEPEDMDALNKELEDLLKEEKKLMSELANLQETENALDSDIKEAEKEKERLIKEEERYWKEYSKHRRDCILIEDKQKSVECQIIYTTSQLAKLRKTNVFNATFHIWHHGHFGTINKLRLGRLPSAPVDWAEINAAWGQVTLLLVSLARYMNLKFEKYRLVPYGNHSYVEVLGEKKTLPLYGQGGIRFVWNTKFDLAMVAFLDCLQQFKEEVEKGNSGFHLPYRMEKGKIEDSATGNTYNIR
;
A
#
# COMPACT_ATOMS: atom_id res chain seq x y z
N MET A 1 71.21 64.13 -27.17
CA MET A 1 70.21 64.62 -28.14
C MET A 1 69.36 63.43 -28.56
N SER A 2 68.19 63.33 -27.94
CA SER A 2 66.94 62.74 -28.46
C SER A 2 67.03 61.65 -29.54
N ASN A 3 66.95 60.39 -29.09
CA ASN A 3 66.24 59.33 -29.81
C ASN A 3 64.74 59.64 -29.76
N PRO A 4 64.08 59.81 -30.91
CA PRO A 4 62.74 59.24 -31.05
C PRO A 4 62.51 58.78 -32.49
N ASN A 5 62.56 57.48 -32.75
CA ASN A 5 61.83 56.85 -33.84
C ASN A 5 61.67 55.38 -33.47
N VAL A 6 60.60 55.09 -32.74
CA VAL A 6 60.12 53.71 -32.59
C VAL A 6 59.56 53.32 -33.95
N ASN A 7 60.43 52.86 -34.86
CA ASN A 7 59.99 52.17 -36.06
C ASN A 7 59.47 50.81 -35.60
N VAL A 8 58.14 50.65 -35.60
CA VAL A 8 57.51 49.35 -35.46
C VAL A 8 57.87 48.55 -36.71
N SER A 9 58.92 47.72 -36.61
CA SER A 9 59.32 46.83 -37.70
C SER A 9 58.56 45.51 -37.57
N PHE A 10 57.68 45.21 -38.52
CA PHE A 10 57.21 43.84 -38.70
C PHE A 10 58.42 42.99 -39.07
N ALA A 11 58.62 41.90 -38.34
CA ALA A 11 59.74 41.00 -38.56
C ALA A 11 59.31 39.82 -39.43
N CYS A 12 60.24 39.27 -40.19
CA CYS A 12 60.04 37.98 -40.84
C CYS A 12 59.66 36.94 -39.79
N GLN A 13 58.54 36.25 -39.97
CA GLN A 13 58.09 35.27 -38.98
C GLN A 13 59.00 34.02 -38.90
N ARG A 14 59.88 33.83 -39.88
CA ARG A 14 60.82 32.70 -39.94
C ARG A 14 62.20 33.03 -39.35
N CYS A 15 62.79 34.18 -39.70
CA CYS A 15 64.15 34.55 -39.28
C CYS A 15 64.23 35.81 -38.40
N PHE A 16 63.08 36.40 -38.05
CA PHE A 16 62.95 37.59 -37.20
C PHE A 16 63.72 38.83 -37.70
N THR A 17 64.10 38.86 -38.98
CA THR A 17 64.72 40.03 -39.61
C THR A 17 63.67 41.14 -39.81
N PRO A 18 64.00 42.41 -39.53
CA PRO A 18 63.04 43.51 -39.69
C PRO A 18 62.75 43.75 -41.18
N ILE A 19 61.47 43.62 -41.57
CA ILE A 19 61.00 43.86 -42.93
C ILE A 19 60.66 45.34 -43.08
N ARG A 20 61.11 45.94 -44.17
CA ARG A 20 60.76 47.31 -44.56
C ARG A 20 59.73 47.25 -45.67
N LEU A 21 58.54 47.78 -45.40
CA LEU A 21 57.54 48.00 -46.43
C LEU A 21 57.99 49.14 -47.33
N ASP A 22 57.80 48.98 -48.65
CA ASP A 22 58.08 50.06 -49.60
C ASP A 22 57.12 51.24 -49.35
N SER A 23 57.63 52.46 -49.53
CA SER A 23 56.86 53.68 -49.31
C SER A 23 55.59 53.79 -50.17
N SER A 24 55.53 53.07 -51.30
CA SER A 24 54.37 52.98 -52.20
C SER A 24 53.15 52.29 -51.56
N PHE A 25 53.34 51.43 -50.55
CA PHE A 25 52.24 50.80 -49.83
C PHE A 25 51.46 51.80 -48.95
N ASN A 26 51.99 53.00 -48.69
CA ASN A 26 51.27 54.02 -47.94
C ASN A 26 50.14 54.70 -48.73
N THR A 27 50.03 54.46 -50.04
CA THR A 27 49.04 55.09 -50.94
C THR A 27 48.11 54.06 -51.59
N ILE A 28 47.98 52.85 -51.04
CA ILE A 28 47.12 51.80 -51.60
C ILE A 28 45.66 52.27 -51.59
N SER A 29 44.98 52.12 -52.72
CA SER A 29 43.55 52.44 -52.82
C SER A 29 42.71 51.41 -52.05
N GLU A 30 41.59 51.85 -51.48
CA GLU A 30 40.65 50.99 -50.76
C GLU A 30 40.14 49.82 -51.63
N HIS A 31 40.02 50.02 -52.95
CA HIS A 31 39.68 48.98 -53.92
C HIS A 31 40.74 47.88 -54.02
N THR A 32 42.03 48.26 -54.01
CA THR A 32 43.14 47.31 -54.07
C THR A 32 43.22 46.47 -52.79
N ILE A 33 42.92 47.05 -51.62
CA ILE A 33 42.87 46.32 -50.34
C ILE A 33 41.71 45.32 -50.36
N ALA A 34 40.56 45.69 -50.91
CA ALA A 34 39.41 44.79 -51.04
C ALA A 34 39.70 43.61 -51.98
N GLU A 35 40.40 43.82 -53.09
CA GLU A 35 40.84 42.74 -53.99
C GLU A 35 41.83 41.78 -53.33
N LEU A 36 42.81 42.30 -52.59
CA LEU A 36 43.78 41.48 -51.84
C LEU A 36 43.13 40.67 -50.71
N SER A 37 41.97 41.11 -50.23
CA SER A 37 41.19 40.41 -49.21
C SER A 37 40.36 39.25 -49.77
N LEU A 38 40.33 39.05 -51.09
CA LEU A 38 39.66 37.90 -51.69
C LEU A 38 40.46 36.61 -51.41
N PRO A 39 39.80 35.52 -50.98
CA PRO A 39 40.48 34.27 -50.67
C PRO A 39 41.06 33.62 -51.95
N ILE A 40 42.36 33.32 -51.92
CA ILE A 40 43.09 32.70 -53.05
C ILE A 40 42.76 31.20 -53.19
N VAL A 41 42.30 30.57 -52.10
CA VAL A 41 41.86 29.17 -52.08
C VAL A 41 40.37 29.12 -51.79
N THR A 42 39.56 28.76 -52.78
CA THR A 42 38.18 28.32 -52.55
C THR A 42 38.22 26.91 -51.98
N CYS A 43 38.27 26.78 -50.66
CA CYS A 43 37.88 25.53 -50.02
C CYS A 43 36.36 25.35 -50.19
N PRO A 44 35.86 24.20 -50.66
CA PRO A 44 34.42 23.95 -50.67
C PRO A 44 33.89 24.00 -49.23
N GLU A 45 32.73 24.63 -49.04
CA GLU A 45 32.06 24.78 -47.74
C GLU A 45 31.92 23.42 -47.05
N VAL A 46 32.67 23.22 -45.97
CA VAL A 46 32.49 22.07 -45.07
C VAL A 46 31.79 22.57 -43.81
N ASP A 47 30.65 21.94 -43.57
CA ASP A 47 29.67 22.17 -42.51
C ASP A 47 30.31 22.38 -41.11
N LEU A 48 30.00 23.53 -40.50
CA LEU A 48 30.70 24.10 -39.35
C LEU A 48 30.31 23.49 -37.98
N GLU A 49 29.64 22.35 -37.94
CA GLU A 49 29.24 21.69 -36.68
C GLU A 49 30.17 20.56 -36.21
N SER A 50 31.18 20.17 -36.99
CA SER A 50 31.98 18.96 -36.69
C SER A 50 33.40 19.18 -36.12
N GLN A 51 33.88 20.42 -35.93
CA GLN A 51 35.24 20.68 -35.42
C GLN A 51 35.32 21.61 -34.20
N ALA A 52 34.42 21.47 -33.23
CA ALA A 52 34.52 22.15 -31.93
C ALA A 52 35.68 21.64 -31.02
N LYS A 53 36.71 20.96 -31.55
CA LYS A 53 37.79 20.34 -30.77
C LYS A 53 39.21 20.65 -31.24
N HIS A 54 39.42 21.66 -32.09
CA HIS A 54 40.77 22.09 -32.45
C HIS A 54 40.93 23.62 -32.56
N ILE A 55 40.24 24.37 -31.69
CA ILE A 55 40.29 25.84 -31.62
C ILE A 55 41.33 26.27 -30.58
N ASP A 56 42.60 25.90 -30.76
CA ASP A 56 43.66 26.44 -29.89
C ASP A 56 44.70 27.28 -30.63
N HIS A 57 44.80 27.27 -31.96
CA HIS A 57 45.81 28.07 -32.69
C HIS A 57 45.23 28.80 -33.91
N ILE A 58 44.09 29.48 -33.76
CA ILE A 58 43.67 30.52 -34.70
C ILE A 58 43.65 31.83 -33.91
N ILE A 59 44.65 32.69 -34.12
CA ILE A 59 44.60 34.09 -33.70
C ILE A 59 43.89 34.82 -34.84
N PRO A 60 42.64 35.28 -34.67
CA PRO A 60 41.99 36.10 -35.68
C PRO A 60 42.75 37.42 -35.84
N GLY A 61 42.94 37.88 -37.08
CA GLY A 61 43.56 39.18 -37.38
C GLY A 61 42.86 40.31 -36.62
N PHE A 62 43.65 41.23 -36.06
CA PHE A 62 43.13 42.30 -35.21
C PHE A 62 42.61 43.45 -36.09
N HIS A 63 41.34 43.38 -36.48
CA HIS A 63 40.69 44.46 -37.23
C HIS A 63 40.50 45.72 -36.37
N LEU A 64 41.26 46.78 -36.69
CA LEU A 64 41.03 48.13 -36.14
C LEU A 64 39.75 48.73 -36.73
N ASN A 65 38.60 48.46 -36.11
CA ASN A 65 37.34 49.13 -36.44
C ASN A 65 37.33 50.58 -35.89
N ASP A 66 37.32 51.57 -36.78
CA ASP A 66 37.14 52.98 -36.42
C ASP A 66 35.73 53.22 -35.85
N SER A 67 35.65 53.56 -34.56
CA SER A 67 34.41 53.93 -33.88
C SER A 67 34.59 55.22 -33.09
N SER A 68 34.31 56.38 -33.71
CA SER A 68 33.60 57.48 -33.01
C SER A 68 33.17 58.62 -33.95
N SER A 69 31.86 58.81 -33.97
CA SER A 69 31.06 59.89 -34.53
C SER A 69 31.36 61.27 -33.92
N GLY A 70 31.27 62.35 -34.73
CA GLY A 70 31.30 63.73 -34.24
C GLY A 70 31.32 64.84 -35.29
N ASN A 71 30.28 64.90 -36.15
CA ASN A 71 29.75 66.04 -36.91
C ASN A 71 30.56 67.36 -37.00
N ASN A 72 31.06 67.72 -38.19
CA ASN A 72 30.84 69.02 -38.89
C ASN A 72 31.72 69.13 -40.14
N GLY A 73 31.12 69.56 -41.26
CA GLY A 73 31.76 69.65 -42.56
C GLY A 73 32.88 70.70 -42.63
N PHE A 74 33.98 70.31 -43.26
CA PHE A 74 34.90 71.22 -43.92
C PHE A 74 35.73 70.44 -44.94
N THR A 75 35.47 70.67 -46.24
CA THR A 75 36.33 70.20 -47.33
C THR A 75 37.55 71.10 -47.40
N LEU A 76 38.67 70.67 -46.82
CA LEU A 76 39.97 71.30 -47.07
C LEU A 76 40.60 70.59 -48.27
N LEU A 77 40.56 71.24 -49.43
CA LEU A 77 41.49 70.99 -50.52
C LEU A 77 42.87 71.48 -50.06
N GLY A 78 43.76 70.55 -49.75
CA GLY A 78 45.14 70.82 -49.37
C GLY A 78 46.03 69.63 -49.71
N GLU A 79 46.79 69.77 -50.78
CA GLU A 79 47.92 68.89 -51.11
C GLU A 79 48.95 68.92 -49.97
N GLY A 80 49.46 67.73 -49.62
CA GLY A 80 50.66 67.58 -48.80
C GLY A 80 50.39 67.16 -47.36
N GLU A 81 49.94 65.92 -47.16
CA GLU A 81 50.07 65.27 -45.85
C GLU A 81 51.18 64.22 -45.92
N THR A 82 52.30 64.54 -45.26
CA THR A 82 53.25 63.53 -44.80
C THR A 82 52.46 62.41 -44.12
N PRO A 83 52.64 61.13 -44.48
CA PRO A 83 51.89 60.05 -43.86
C PRO A 83 52.14 60.08 -42.36
N THR A 84 51.08 60.32 -41.59
CA THR A 84 51.14 60.24 -40.13
C THR A 84 51.57 58.83 -39.74
N LEU A 85 52.47 58.69 -38.76
CA LEU A 85 52.98 57.40 -38.27
C LEU A 85 51.84 56.40 -37.98
N SER A 86 50.68 56.91 -37.54
CA SER A 86 49.45 56.14 -37.32
C SER A 86 48.88 55.52 -38.60
N HIS A 87 48.91 56.23 -39.73
CA HIS A 87 48.44 55.70 -41.02
C HIS A 87 49.36 54.58 -41.53
N GLN A 88 50.68 54.79 -41.45
CA GLN A 88 51.67 53.77 -41.83
C GLN A 88 51.52 52.49 -40.99
N MET A 89 51.24 52.65 -39.68
CA MET A 89 51.04 51.53 -38.77
C MET A 89 49.71 50.79 -39.02
N LYS A 90 48.62 51.51 -39.33
CA LYS A 90 47.33 50.91 -39.72
C LYS A 90 47.44 50.12 -41.03
N VAL A 91 48.08 50.67 -42.05
CA VAL A 91 48.27 50.01 -43.35
C VAL A 91 49.12 48.75 -43.21
N ALA A 92 50.22 48.81 -42.47
CA ALA A 92 51.09 47.67 -42.26
C ALA A 92 50.42 46.54 -41.45
N ALA A 93 49.60 46.87 -40.45
CA ALA A 93 48.81 45.90 -39.70
C ALA A 93 47.72 45.24 -40.56
N ASN A 94 46.99 46.03 -41.36
CA ASN A 94 45.95 45.50 -42.24
C ASN A 94 46.54 44.56 -43.31
N LEU A 95 47.69 44.89 -43.89
CA LEU A 95 48.37 44.02 -44.87
C LEU A 95 48.85 42.71 -44.22
N PHE A 96 49.36 42.77 -42.99
CA PHE A 96 49.74 41.57 -42.22
C PHE A 96 48.55 40.64 -42.00
N ASP A 97 47.41 41.19 -41.59
CA ASP A 97 46.19 40.43 -41.33
C ASP A 97 45.65 39.78 -42.61
N ILE A 98 45.67 40.50 -43.75
CA ILE A 98 45.20 39.97 -45.04
C ILE A 98 46.08 38.81 -45.52
N VAL A 99 47.40 38.97 -45.48
CA VAL A 99 48.33 37.94 -46.00
C VAL A 99 48.37 36.72 -45.09
N SER A 100 48.31 36.93 -43.77
CA SER A 100 48.25 35.83 -42.79
C SER A 100 46.90 35.12 -42.78
N GLY A 101 45.80 35.82 -43.13
CA GLY A 101 44.46 35.21 -43.23
C GLY A 101 44.27 34.31 -44.45
N ASN A 102 45.00 34.57 -45.54
CA ASN A 102 44.84 33.87 -46.82
C ASN A 102 45.82 32.70 -47.04
N SER A 103 46.71 32.43 -46.09
CA SER A 103 47.74 31.41 -46.22
C SER A 103 47.93 30.63 -44.92
N LYS A 104 48.30 29.34 -45.01
CA LYS A 104 48.62 28.50 -43.84
C LYS A 104 50.02 28.78 -43.26
N VAL A 105 50.79 29.66 -43.89
CA VAL A 105 52.15 30.01 -43.49
C VAL A 105 52.12 31.35 -42.78
N ASN A 106 52.90 31.49 -41.71
CA ASN A 106 53.00 32.75 -40.97
C ASN A 106 53.74 33.79 -41.84
N HIS A 107 53.02 34.79 -42.32
CA HIS A 107 53.55 35.93 -43.05
C HIS A 107 53.81 37.10 -42.08
N PRO A 108 54.69 38.07 -42.38
CA PRO A 108 55.42 38.25 -43.62
C PRO A 108 56.75 37.49 -43.62
N LEU A 109 57.20 37.08 -44.79
CA LEU A 109 58.52 36.47 -44.99
C LEU A 109 59.44 37.48 -45.69
N CYS A 110 60.73 37.46 -45.36
CA CYS A 110 61.73 38.22 -46.13
C CYS A 110 62.08 37.49 -47.42
N ASP A 111 62.68 38.21 -48.38
CA ASP A 111 63.07 37.69 -49.71
C ASP A 111 63.79 36.33 -49.61
N GLU A 112 64.85 36.25 -48.81
CA GLU A 112 65.62 35.01 -48.58
C GLU A 112 64.77 33.87 -47.98
N CYS A 113 63.79 34.17 -47.14
CA CYS A 113 62.92 33.15 -46.54
C CYS A 113 61.80 32.70 -47.49
N THR A 114 61.40 33.56 -48.41
CA THR A 114 60.46 33.25 -49.50
C THR A 114 61.14 32.36 -50.52
N ASP A 115 62.39 32.66 -50.91
CA ASP A 115 63.16 31.81 -51.82
C ASP A 115 63.33 30.39 -51.25
N VAL A 116 63.72 30.27 -49.96
CA VAL A 116 63.82 28.96 -49.31
C VAL A 116 62.46 28.25 -49.23
N LEU A 117 61.35 28.98 -49.07
CA LEU A 117 60.02 28.38 -49.09
C LEU A 117 59.65 27.90 -50.49
N MET A 118 59.98 28.67 -51.53
CA MET A 118 59.76 28.29 -52.92
C MET A 118 60.59 27.05 -53.29
N ASP A 119 61.87 27.00 -52.87
CA ASP A 119 62.73 25.83 -53.08
C ASP A 119 62.16 24.58 -52.38
N MET A 120 61.68 24.72 -51.13
CA MET A 120 61.03 23.63 -50.41
C MET A 120 59.72 23.18 -51.10
N MET A 121 58.92 24.12 -51.60
CA MET A 121 57.68 23.80 -52.34
C MET A 121 57.98 23.15 -53.68
N GLU A 122 59.04 23.55 -54.38
CA GLU A 122 59.52 22.94 -55.61
C GLU A 122 59.99 21.50 -55.36
N GLU A 123 60.74 21.26 -54.28
CA GLU A 123 61.17 19.92 -53.85
C GLU A 123 59.97 19.03 -53.48
N GLU A 124 59.00 19.56 -52.72
CA GLU A 124 57.75 18.86 -52.42
C GLU A 124 56.94 18.55 -53.69
N LEU A 125 56.90 19.47 -54.65
CA LEU A 125 56.22 19.27 -55.93
C LEU A 125 56.91 18.21 -56.79
N GLN A 126 58.24 18.24 -56.86
CA GLN A 126 59.02 17.23 -57.57
C GLN A 126 58.86 15.83 -56.94
N GLN A 127 58.84 15.75 -55.61
CA GLN A 127 58.57 14.49 -54.91
C GLN A 127 57.15 14.00 -55.22
N ALA A 128 56.15 14.87 -55.20
CA ALA A 128 54.77 14.51 -55.54
C ALA A 128 54.61 14.10 -57.02
N GLU A 129 55.33 14.74 -57.94
CA GLU A 129 55.36 14.36 -59.36
C GLU A 129 56.05 13.01 -59.57
N ALA A 130 57.12 12.73 -58.84
CA ALA A 130 57.80 11.44 -58.84
C ALA A 130 56.86 10.34 -58.31
N ASP A 131 56.23 10.56 -57.15
CA ASP A 131 55.24 9.64 -56.57
C ASP A 131 54.07 9.40 -57.53
N TYR A 132 53.54 10.46 -58.16
CA TYR A 132 52.49 10.34 -59.18
C TYR A 132 52.95 9.50 -60.39
N THR A 133 54.19 9.71 -60.84
CA THR A 133 54.76 8.97 -61.96
C THR A 133 54.92 7.50 -61.59
N ASP A 134 55.37 7.19 -60.38
CA ASP A 134 55.49 5.83 -59.86
C ASP A 134 54.12 5.15 -59.72
N TYR A 135 53.12 5.84 -59.14
CA TYR A 135 51.74 5.33 -59.09
C TYR A 135 51.14 5.13 -60.48
N SER A 136 51.40 6.04 -61.42
CA SER A 136 50.95 5.94 -62.81
C SER A 136 51.60 4.74 -63.51
N ASN A 137 52.89 4.51 -63.29
CA ASN A 137 53.61 3.37 -63.83
C ASN A 137 53.12 2.05 -63.23
N TYR A 138 52.89 2.00 -61.91
CA TYR A 138 52.32 0.84 -61.23
C TYR A 138 50.89 0.54 -61.73
N LEU A 139 50.06 1.55 -61.93
CA LEU A 139 48.72 1.41 -62.53
C LEU A 139 48.80 0.87 -63.96
N LYS A 140 49.75 1.35 -64.76
CA LYS A 140 49.98 0.85 -66.12
C LYS A 140 50.42 -0.61 -66.07
N GLU A 141 51.36 -0.97 -65.20
CA GLU A 141 51.83 -2.33 -65.01
C GLU A 141 50.67 -3.27 -64.62
N LEU A 142 49.88 -2.91 -63.59
CA LEU A 142 48.66 -3.66 -63.20
C LEU A 142 47.62 -3.74 -64.33
N SER A 143 47.50 -2.72 -65.18
CA SER A 143 46.56 -2.75 -66.30
C SER A 143 47.03 -3.61 -67.48
N THR A 144 48.33 -3.91 -67.55
CA THR A 144 48.94 -4.73 -68.62
C THR A 144 49.11 -6.19 -68.18
N GLU A 145 49.22 -6.43 -66.87
CA GLU A 145 49.09 -7.76 -66.28
C GLU A 145 47.64 -8.23 -66.43
N GLU A 146 47.36 -9.07 -67.45
CA GLU A 146 46.14 -9.87 -67.44
C GLU A 146 46.28 -10.91 -66.32
N PRO A 147 45.37 -10.93 -65.32
CA PRO A 147 45.40 -11.94 -64.28
C PRO A 147 45.37 -13.35 -64.89
N GLU A 148 46.21 -14.25 -64.39
CA GLU A 148 46.34 -15.63 -64.91
C GLU A 148 45.03 -16.45 -64.83
N ASP A 149 43.98 -15.93 -64.17
CA ASP A 149 42.67 -16.57 -64.04
C ASP A 149 41.49 -15.57 -64.03
N MET A 150 41.40 -14.71 -65.05
CA MET A 150 40.26 -13.80 -65.25
C MET A 150 38.91 -14.51 -65.29
N ASP A 151 38.87 -15.74 -65.77
CA ASP A 151 37.64 -16.55 -65.81
C ASP A 151 37.21 -17.00 -64.40
N ALA A 152 38.13 -17.40 -63.52
CA ALA A 152 37.79 -17.69 -62.13
C ALA A 152 37.33 -16.43 -61.38
N LEU A 153 37.98 -15.29 -61.60
CA LEU A 153 37.61 -14.04 -60.94
C LEU A 153 36.23 -13.53 -61.39
N ASN A 154 35.92 -13.62 -62.68
CA ASN A 154 34.58 -13.30 -63.21
C ASN A 154 33.51 -14.25 -62.65
N LYS A 155 33.85 -15.54 -62.51
CA LYS A 155 32.94 -16.52 -61.90
C LYS A 155 32.70 -16.25 -60.42
N GLU A 156 33.75 -15.88 -59.67
CA GLU A 156 33.65 -15.46 -58.27
C GLU A 156 32.78 -14.20 -58.13
N LEU A 157 32.97 -13.20 -59.00
CA LEU A 157 32.15 -12.00 -59.04
C LEU A 157 30.67 -12.33 -59.32
N GLU A 158 30.39 -13.21 -60.28
CA GLU A 158 29.02 -13.66 -60.56
C GLU A 158 28.38 -14.40 -59.37
N ASP A 159 29.15 -15.24 -58.67
CA ASP A 159 28.68 -15.99 -57.52
C ASP A 159 28.41 -15.06 -56.32
N LEU A 160 29.28 -14.08 -56.08
CA LEU A 160 29.09 -13.03 -55.07
C LEU A 160 27.88 -12.15 -55.38
N LEU A 161 27.66 -11.75 -56.63
CA LEU A 161 26.47 -10.97 -57.01
C LEU A 161 25.16 -11.76 -56.82
N LYS A 162 25.18 -13.08 -57.08
CA LYS A 162 24.04 -13.96 -56.79
C LYS A 162 23.79 -14.08 -55.29
N GLU A 163 24.84 -14.16 -54.49
CA GLU A 163 24.75 -14.21 -53.03
C GLU A 163 24.24 -12.89 -52.44
N GLU A 164 24.78 -11.75 -52.88
CA GLU A 164 24.32 -10.41 -52.49
C GLU A 164 22.81 -10.25 -52.77
N LYS A 165 22.36 -10.64 -53.97
CA LYS A 165 20.94 -10.57 -54.33
C LYS A 165 20.07 -11.47 -53.45
N LYS A 166 20.54 -12.66 -53.08
CA LYS A 166 19.83 -13.55 -52.14
C LYS A 166 19.74 -12.90 -50.76
N LEU A 167 20.87 -12.44 -50.22
CA LEU A 167 20.93 -11.81 -48.90
C LEU A 167 20.06 -10.55 -48.84
N MET A 168 20.05 -9.72 -49.88
CA MET A 168 19.14 -8.56 -49.95
C MET A 168 17.66 -8.97 -49.93
N SER A 169 17.29 -10.06 -50.62
CA SER A 169 15.92 -10.55 -50.59
C SER A 169 15.53 -11.13 -49.23
N GLU A 170 16.46 -11.81 -48.55
CA GLU A 170 16.26 -12.32 -47.19
C GLU A 170 16.11 -11.17 -46.18
N LEU A 171 16.94 -10.12 -46.30
CA LEU A 171 16.87 -8.94 -45.44
C LEU A 171 15.53 -8.21 -45.62
N ALA A 172 15.06 -8.04 -46.86
CA ALA A 172 13.75 -7.44 -47.12
C ALA A 172 12.60 -8.24 -46.49
N ASN A 173 12.62 -9.57 -46.62
CA ASN A 173 11.62 -10.43 -45.98
C ASN A 173 11.68 -10.34 -44.45
N LEU A 174 12.88 -10.35 -43.87
CA LEU A 174 13.05 -10.21 -42.43
C LEU A 174 12.50 -8.88 -41.92
N GLN A 175 12.75 -7.78 -42.64
CA GLN A 175 12.26 -6.46 -42.29
C GLN A 175 10.73 -6.37 -42.36
N GLU A 176 10.09 -7.06 -43.32
CA GLU A 176 8.63 -7.17 -43.36
C GLU A 176 8.09 -7.96 -42.15
N THR A 177 8.75 -9.07 -41.79
CA THR A 177 8.37 -9.85 -40.60
C THR A 177 8.57 -9.07 -39.30
N GLU A 178 9.63 -8.27 -39.19
CA GLU A 178 9.90 -7.41 -38.03
C GLU A 178 8.78 -6.38 -37.87
N ASN A 179 8.41 -5.69 -38.95
CA ASN A 179 7.30 -4.72 -38.93
C ASN A 179 5.96 -5.36 -38.54
N ALA A 180 5.69 -6.58 -39.02
CA ALA A 180 4.49 -7.32 -38.64
C ALA A 180 4.49 -7.68 -37.15
N LEU A 181 5.61 -8.19 -36.64
CA LEU A 181 5.77 -8.53 -35.22
C LEU A 181 5.64 -7.29 -34.32
N ASP A 182 6.20 -6.15 -34.73
CA ASP A 182 6.08 -4.89 -34.00
C ASP A 182 4.62 -4.41 -33.89
N SER A 183 3.82 -4.63 -34.94
CA SER A 183 2.38 -4.36 -34.91
C SER A 183 1.66 -5.28 -33.93
N ASP A 184 1.99 -6.58 -33.95
CA ASP A 184 1.37 -7.57 -33.06
C ASP A 184 1.71 -7.31 -31.58
N ILE A 185 2.96 -6.91 -31.30
CA ILE A 185 3.41 -6.52 -29.95
C ILE A 185 2.60 -5.33 -29.44
N LYS A 186 2.42 -4.28 -30.26
CA LYS A 186 1.64 -3.10 -29.88
C LYS A 186 0.19 -3.43 -29.54
N GLU A 187 -0.45 -4.31 -30.31
CA GLU A 187 -1.82 -4.73 -30.02
C GLU A 187 -1.90 -5.58 -28.75
N ALA A 188 -0.93 -6.48 -28.54
CA ALA A 188 -0.84 -7.28 -27.32
C ALA A 188 -0.62 -6.42 -26.07
N GLU A 189 0.21 -5.38 -26.15
CA GLU A 189 0.43 -4.42 -25.05
C GLU A 189 -0.84 -3.64 -24.69
N LYS A 190 -1.61 -3.22 -25.71
CA LYS A 190 -2.88 -2.54 -25.51
C LYS A 190 -3.92 -3.44 -24.85
N GLU A 191 -4.00 -4.71 -25.26
CA GLU A 191 -4.89 -5.68 -24.64
C GLU A 191 -4.48 -6.00 -23.20
N LYS A 192 -3.17 -6.13 -22.93
CA LYS A 192 -2.65 -6.27 -21.56
C LYS A 192 -3.09 -5.11 -20.67
N GLU A 193 -2.97 -3.87 -21.14
CA GLU A 193 -3.39 -2.68 -20.38
C GLU A 193 -4.91 -2.68 -20.12
N ARG A 194 -5.72 -3.15 -21.08
CA ARG A 194 -7.17 -3.32 -20.89
C ARG A 194 -7.47 -4.34 -19.78
N LEU A 195 -6.79 -5.49 -19.81
CA LEU A 195 -6.96 -6.56 -18.83
C LEU A 195 -6.54 -6.13 -17.43
N ILE A 196 -5.44 -5.38 -17.28
CA ILE A 196 -4.99 -4.84 -15.98
C ILE A 196 -6.06 -3.95 -15.35
N LYS A 197 -6.71 -3.09 -16.14
CA LYS A 197 -7.82 -2.23 -15.65
C LYS A 197 -9.05 -3.04 -15.26
N GLU A 198 -9.33 -4.14 -15.95
CA GLU A 198 -10.40 -5.07 -15.60
C GLU A 198 -10.10 -5.81 -14.31
N GLU A 199 -8.88 -6.30 -14.15
CA GLU A 199 -8.41 -6.95 -12.92
C GLU A 199 -8.49 -6.01 -11.72
N GLU A 200 -8.04 -4.75 -11.86
CA GLU A 200 -8.12 -3.77 -10.76
C GLU A 200 -9.58 -3.50 -10.33
N ARG A 201 -10.50 -3.39 -11.29
CA ARG A 201 -11.93 -3.24 -11.02
C ARG A 201 -12.47 -4.46 -10.27
N TYR A 202 -12.17 -5.65 -10.77
CA TYR A 202 -12.56 -6.90 -10.13
C TYR A 202 -12.00 -7.01 -8.70
N TRP A 203 -10.75 -6.60 -8.49
CA TRP A 203 -10.11 -6.67 -7.18
C TRP A 203 -10.74 -5.72 -6.16
N LYS A 204 -11.20 -4.54 -6.60
CA LYS A 204 -11.97 -3.61 -5.78
C LYS A 204 -13.31 -4.20 -5.35
N GLU A 205 -14.04 -4.82 -6.29
CA GLU A 205 -15.32 -5.48 -6.00
C GLU A 205 -15.15 -6.68 -5.07
N TYR A 206 -14.20 -7.55 -5.37
CA TYR A 206 -13.85 -8.70 -4.52
C TYR A 206 -13.49 -8.26 -3.10
N SER A 207 -12.66 -7.22 -2.97
CA SER A 207 -12.27 -6.68 -1.65
C SER A 207 -13.46 -6.11 -0.88
N LYS A 208 -14.43 -5.50 -1.58
CA LYS A 208 -15.68 -5.02 -0.97
C LYS A 208 -16.52 -6.20 -0.46
N HIS A 209 -16.77 -7.18 -1.31
CA HIS A 209 -17.53 -8.38 -0.92
C HIS A 209 -16.86 -9.14 0.21
N ARG A 210 -15.53 -9.27 0.20
CA ARG A 210 -14.78 -9.92 1.28
C ARG A 210 -14.95 -9.19 2.62
N ARG A 211 -14.92 -7.85 2.62
CA ARG A 211 -15.21 -7.05 3.83
C ARG A 211 -16.63 -7.29 4.33
N ASP A 212 -17.60 -7.31 3.43
CA ASP A 212 -19.01 -7.53 3.80
C ASP A 212 -19.22 -8.94 4.40
N CYS A 213 -18.58 -9.97 3.82
CA CYS A 213 -18.60 -11.33 4.37
C CYS A 213 -18.04 -11.38 5.80
N ILE A 214 -16.88 -10.76 6.04
CA ILE A 214 -16.26 -10.72 7.38
C ILE A 214 -17.18 -10.03 8.39
N LEU A 215 -17.82 -8.92 7.99
CA LEU A 215 -18.72 -8.17 8.87
C LEU A 215 -20.01 -8.94 9.19
N ILE A 216 -20.53 -9.69 8.22
CA ILE A 216 -21.69 -10.57 8.43
C ILE A 216 -21.32 -11.74 9.34
N GLU A 217 -20.14 -12.33 9.17
CA GLU A 217 -19.65 -13.43 10.00
C GLU A 217 -19.46 -12.99 11.46
N ASP A 218 -18.91 -11.80 11.70
CA ASP A 218 -18.78 -11.24 13.05
C ASP A 218 -20.15 -11.01 13.71
N LYS A 219 -21.12 -10.47 12.96
CA LYS A 219 -22.51 -10.33 13.44
C LYS A 219 -23.14 -11.68 13.76
N GLN A 220 -22.92 -12.70 12.92
CA GLN A 220 -23.44 -14.04 13.16
C GLN A 220 -22.88 -14.60 14.47
N LYS A 221 -21.56 -14.51 14.68
CA LYS A 221 -20.90 -14.93 15.92
C LYS A 221 -21.42 -14.18 17.14
N SER A 222 -21.66 -12.87 17.01
CA SER A 222 -22.23 -12.06 18.09
C SER A 222 -23.63 -12.53 18.49
N VAL A 223 -24.51 -12.79 17.52
CA VAL A 223 -25.87 -13.27 17.76
C VAL A 223 -25.85 -14.69 18.35
N GLU A 224 -24.98 -15.57 17.87
CA GLU A 224 -24.81 -16.91 18.41
C GLU A 224 -24.40 -16.88 19.89
N CYS A 225 -23.45 -16.02 20.26
CA CYS A 225 -23.07 -15.80 21.65
C CYS A 225 -24.25 -15.32 22.51
N GLN A 226 -25.10 -14.43 21.98
CA GLN A 226 -26.31 -13.98 22.68
C GLN A 226 -27.32 -15.12 22.88
N ILE A 227 -27.51 -15.97 21.88
CA ILE A 227 -28.37 -17.16 21.98
C ILE A 227 -27.85 -18.08 23.09
N ILE A 228 -26.54 -18.39 23.10
CA ILE A 228 -25.93 -19.23 24.13
C ILE A 228 -26.11 -18.61 25.54
N TYR A 229 -25.90 -17.30 25.67
CA TYR A 229 -26.08 -16.60 26.93
C TYR A 229 -27.53 -16.68 27.43
N THR A 230 -28.48 -16.29 26.59
CA THR A 230 -29.92 -16.24 26.96
C THR A 230 -30.47 -17.63 27.25
N THR A 231 -30.09 -18.65 26.48
CA THR A 231 -30.48 -20.04 26.74
C THR A 231 -29.91 -20.56 28.06
N SER A 232 -28.67 -20.21 28.40
CA SER A 232 -28.07 -20.54 29.70
C SER A 232 -28.81 -19.87 30.86
N GLN A 233 -29.17 -18.59 30.73
CA GLN A 233 -29.97 -17.89 31.74
C GLN A 233 -31.36 -18.52 31.89
N LEU A 234 -32.03 -18.86 30.78
CA LEU A 234 -33.30 -19.54 30.79
C LEU A 234 -33.20 -20.91 31.49
N ALA A 235 -32.13 -21.67 31.21
CA ALA A 235 -31.88 -22.94 31.88
C ALA A 235 -31.69 -22.78 33.40
N LYS A 236 -31.01 -21.72 33.85
CA LYS A 236 -30.89 -21.39 35.28
C LYS A 236 -32.26 -21.07 35.89
N LEU A 237 -33.05 -20.21 35.24
CA LEU A 237 -34.39 -19.83 35.70
C LEU A 237 -35.35 -21.03 35.75
N ARG A 238 -35.27 -21.95 34.79
CA ARG A 238 -36.04 -23.20 34.80
C ARG A 238 -35.63 -24.14 35.93
N LYS A 239 -34.33 -24.22 36.24
CA LYS A 239 -33.83 -25.04 37.36
C LYS A 239 -34.22 -24.47 38.72
N THR A 240 -34.36 -23.15 38.83
CA THR A 240 -34.82 -22.49 40.05
C THR A 240 -36.35 -22.52 40.15
N ASN A 241 -36.90 -23.65 40.61
CA ASN A 241 -38.30 -23.67 41.03
C ASN A 241 -38.45 -22.78 42.29
N VAL A 242 -39.28 -21.74 42.20
CA VAL A 242 -39.51 -20.76 43.27
C VAL A 242 -39.95 -21.43 44.56
N PHE A 243 -40.77 -22.50 44.49
CA PHE A 243 -41.21 -23.25 45.67
C PHE A 243 -40.07 -24.03 46.32
N ASN A 244 -39.17 -24.65 45.54
CA ASN A 244 -38.02 -25.36 46.10
C ASN A 244 -36.97 -24.39 46.68
N ALA A 245 -36.83 -23.20 46.11
CA ALA A 245 -35.95 -22.15 46.63
C ALA A 245 -36.50 -21.52 47.93
N THR A 246 -37.82 -21.38 48.05
CA THR A 246 -38.46 -20.72 49.21
C THR A 246 -38.74 -21.70 50.36
N PHE A 247 -39.07 -22.96 50.05
CA PHE A 247 -39.39 -24.00 51.02
C PHE A 247 -38.55 -25.24 50.76
N HIS A 248 -37.32 -25.24 51.27
CA HIS A 248 -36.42 -26.37 51.11
C HIS A 248 -36.78 -27.47 52.11
N ILE A 249 -37.46 -28.52 51.64
CA ILE A 249 -37.78 -29.72 52.42
C ILE A 249 -36.63 -30.73 52.25
N TRP A 250 -36.02 -31.11 53.37
CA TRP A 250 -34.92 -32.08 53.42
C TRP A 250 -35.03 -32.96 54.68
N HIS A 251 -34.05 -33.82 54.94
CA HIS A 251 -34.01 -34.63 56.15
C HIS A 251 -32.71 -34.41 56.93
N HIS A 252 -32.78 -34.53 58.25
CA HIS A 252 -31.63 -34.51 59.13
C HIS A 252 -31.75 -35.63 60.17
N GLY A 253 -31.01 -36.72 59.96
CA GLY A 253 -31.15 -37.95 60.75
C GLY A 253 -32.56 -38.53 60.62
N HIS A 254 -33.28 -38.60 61.74
CA HIS A 254 -34.67 -39.09 61.80
C HIS A 254 -35.73 -37.99 61.64
N PHE A 255 -35.33 -36.73 61.49
CA PHE A 255 -36.26 -35.60 61.38
C PHE A 255 -36.43 -35.14 59.93
N GLY A 256 -37.66 -34.90 59.51
CA GLY A 256 -37.95 -34.04 58.36
C GLY A 256 -37.63 -32.59 58.71
N THR A 257 -37.04 -31.85 57.78
CA THR A 257 -36.68 -30.45 57.96
C THR A 257 -37.27 -29.59 56.85
N ILE A 258 -37.75 -28.40 57.20
CA ILE A 258 -38.19 -27.38 56.24
C ILE A 258 -37.43 -26.09 56.51
N ASN A 259 -36.70 -25.56 55.52
CA ASN A 259 -35.82 -24.39 55.69
C ASN A 259 -34.88 -24.53 56.91
N LYS A 260 -34.35 -25.76 57.11
CA LYS A 260 -33.50 -26.18 58.24
C LYS A 260 -34.18 -26.29 59.61
N LEU A 261 -35.50 -26.07 59.71
CA LEU A 261 -36.26 -26.27 60.94
C LEU A 261 -36.72 -27.73 61.06
N ARG A 262 -36.43 -28.39 62.18
CA ARG A 262 -36.80 -29.79 62.40
C ARG A 262 -38.26 -29.91 62.83
N LEU A 263 -39.01 -30.74 62.10
CA LEU A 263 -40.40 -31.05 62.39
C LEU A 263 -40.49 -32.39 63.13
N GLY A 264 -40.48 -32.35 64.46
CA GLY A 264 -40.64 -33.52 65.31
C GLY A 264 -39.78 -33.46 66.56
N ARG A 265 -40.00 -34.41 67.47
CA ARG A 265 -39.22 -34.52 68.71
C ARG A 265 -38.97 -35.98 69.05
N LEU A 266 -37.71 -36.36 69.25
CA LEU A 266 -37.32 -37.68 69.74
C LEU A 266 -36.82 -37.60 71.19
N PRO A 267 -36.95 -38.66 72.00
CA PRO A 267 -36.38 -38.71 73.35
C PRO A 267 -34.85 -38.52 73.38
N SER A 268 -34.16 -39.00 72.35
CA SER A 268 -32.70 -38.91 72.18
C SER A 268 -32.22 -37.52 71.72
N ALA A 269 -33.11 -36.71 71.13
CA ALA A 269 -32.78 -35.39 70.59
C ALA A 269 -33.98 -34.44 70.81
N PRO A 270 -34.06 -33.74 71.96
CA PRO A 270 -35.17 -32.84 72.24
C PRO A 270 -35.07 -31.59 71.36
N VAL A 271 -36.06 -31.40 70.51
CA VAL A 271 -36.25 -30.18 69.71
C VAL A 271 -37.15 -29.22 70.49
N ASP A 272 -36.82 -27.92 70.46
CA ASP A 272 -37.60 -26.89 71.12
C ASP A 272 -38.94 -26.64 70.41
N TRP A 273 -39.96 -26.30 71.18
CA TRP A 273 -41.30 -26.05 70.65
C TRP A 273 -41.34 -24.84 69.72
N ALA A 274 -40.50 -23.82 69.95
CA ALA A 274 -40.42 -22.68 69.04
C ALA A 274 -39.97 -23.10 67.63
N GLU A 275 -39.03 -24.04 67.53
CA GLU A 275 -38.55 -24.58 66.25
C GLU A 275 -39.64 -25.42 65.56
N ILE A 276 -40.32 -26.29 66.30
CA ILE A 276 -41.42 -27.12 65.78
C ILE A 276 -42.58 -26.24 65.29
N ASN A 277 -42.94 -25.22 66.07
CA ASN A 277 -44.02 -24.31 65.72
C ASN A 277 -43.66 -23.45 64.50
N ALA A 278 -42.40 -23.01 64.39
CA ALA A 278 -41.92 -22.32 63.21
C ALA A 278 -41.93 -23.24 61.97
N ALA A 279 -41.57 -24.52 62.13
CA ALA A 279 -41.65 -25.51 61.06
C ALA A 279 -43.11 -25.72 60.59
N TRP A 280 -44.07 -25.86 61.52
CA TRP A 280 -45.50 -25.91 61.19
C TRP A 280 -45.99 -24.64 60.49
N GLY A 281 -45.46 -23.48 60.86
CA GLY A 281 -45.73 -22.22 60.18
C GLY A 281 -45.27 -22.22 58.72
N GLN A 282 -44.04 -22.68 58.48
CA GLN A 282 -43.49 -22.81 57.12
C GLN A 282 -44.28 -23.84 56.29
N VAL A 283 -44.65 -24.98 56.88
CA VAL A 283 -45.45 -26.02 56.23
C VAL A 283 -46.86 -25.51 55.88
N THR A 284 -47.48 -24.76 56.79
CA THR A 284 -48.80 -24.14 56.55
C THR A 284 -48.73 -23.10 55.44
N LEU A 285 -47.69 -22.27 55.43
CA LEU A 285 -47.47 -21.27 54.39
C LEU A 285 -47.22 -21.92 53.02
N LEU A 286 -46.46 -23.00 52.97
CA LEU A 286 -46.24 -23.77 51.75
C LEU A 286 -47.55 -24.31 51.18
N LEU A 287 -48.35 -25.01 51.99
CA LEU A 287 -49.61 -25.61 51.53
C LEU A 287 -50.62 -24.55 51.06
N VAL A 288 -50.71 -23.41 51.76
CA VAL A 288 -51.54 -22.27 51.33
C VAL A 288 -51.03 -21.66 50.03
N SER A 289 -49.72 -21.55 49.85
CA SER A 289 -49.13 -21.00 48.62
C SER A 289 -49.35 -21.92 47.42
N LEU A 290 -49.25 -23.24 47.61
CA LEU A 290 -49.57 -24.25 46.60
C LEU A 290 -51.07 -24.27 46.26
N ALA A 291 -51.94 -24.21 47.27
CA ALA A 291 -53.38 -24.14 47.06
C ALA A 291 -53.77 -22.87 46.27
N ARG A 292 -53.18 -21.72 46.58
CA ARG A 292 -53.37 -20.47 45.81
C ARG A 292 -52.88 -20.60 44.37
N TYR A 293 -51.73 -21.23 44.15
CA TYR A 293 -51.19 -21.46 42.80
C TYR A 293 -52.13 -22.30 41.93
N MET A 294 -52.77 -23.31 42.52
CA MET A 294 -53.76 -24.16 41.84
C MET A 294 -55.20 -23.61 41.89
N ASN A 295 -55.40 -22.44 42.51
CA ASN A 295 -56.71 -21.86 42.78
C ASN A 295 -57.68 -22.80 43.53
N LEU A 296 -57.14 -23.65 44.40
CA LEU A 296 -57.91 -24.59 45.23
C LEU A 296 -58.42 -23.91 46.51
N LYS A 297 -59.70 -24.13 46.81
CA LYS A 297 -60.32 -23.76 48.09
C LYS A 297 -60.66 -25.03 48.85
N PHE A 298 -60.12 -25.16 50.06
CA PHE A 298 -60.44 -26.25 50.97
C PHE A 298 -61.89 -26.16 51.48
N GLU A 299 -62.58 -27.29 51.60
CA GLU A 299 -64.01 -27.33 51.89
C GLU A 299 -64.35 -27.13 53.38
N LYS A 300 -63.66 -27.86 54.26
CA LYS A 300 -63.98 -27.95 55.69
C LYS A 300 -63.15 -27.03 56.57
N TYR A 301 -61.99 -26.63 56.08
CA TYR A 301 -60.98 -25.95 56.87
C TYR A 301 -60.36 -24.80 56.09
N ARG A 302 -59.94 -23.76 56.80
CA ARG A 302 -59.14 -22.66 56.25
C ARG A 302 -57.80 -22.61 56.98
N LEU A 303 -56.72 -22.80 56.24
CA LEU A 303 -55.35 -22.72 56.76
C LEU A 303 -54.92 -21.25 56.84
N VAL A 304 -54.46 -20.80 58.01
CA VAL A 304 -53.99 -19.44 58.23
C VAL A 304 -52.53 -19.48 58.69
N PRO A 305 -51.57 -19.14 57.80
CA PRO A 305 -50.17 -19.06 58.15
C PRO A 305 -49.94 -17.78 58.98
N TYR A 306 -49.47 -17.94 60.20
CA TYR A 306 -49.19 -16.86 61.14
C TYR A 306 -47.84 -17.09 61.85
N GLY A 307 -46.80 -17.33 61.05
CA GLY A 307 -45.47 -17.65 61.55
C GLY A 307 -45.47 -18.84 62.50
N ASN A 308 -44.83 -18.69 63.67
CA ASN A 308 -44.77 -19.69 64.73
C ASN A 308 -46.09 -19.89 65.50
N HIS A 309 -47.17 -19.18 65.18
CA HIS A 309 -48.49 -19.37 65.81
C HIS A 309 -49.57 -19.63 64.76
N SER A 310 -49.23 -20.43 63.75
CA SER A 310 -50.15 -20.77 62.66
C SER A 310 -51.32 -21.61 63.19
N TYR A 311 -52.48 -21.51 62.54
CA TYR A 311 -53.71 -22.18 62.99
C TYR A 311 -54.63 -22.54 61.82
N VAL A 312 -55.58 -23.42 62.09
CA VAL A 312 -56.62 -23.87 61.16
C VAL A 312 -57.97 -23.41 61.68
N GLU A 313 -58.79 -22.81 60.82
CA GLU A 313 -60.18 -22.47 61.15
C GLU A 313 -61.13 -23.49 60.55
N VAL A 314 -62.10 -23.94 61.31
CA VAL A 314 -63.17 -24.82 60.80
C VAL A 314 -64.22 -23.96 60.10
N LEU A 315 -64.60 -24.33 58.88
CA LEU A 315 -65.66 -23.63 58.15
C LEU A 315 -67.02 -24.12 58.65
N GLY A 316 -67.84 -23.21 59.18
CA GLY A 316 -69.18 -23.49 59.72
C GLY A 316 -69.29 -23.37 61.25
N GLU A 317 -68.23 -23.74 61.97
CA GLU A 317 -68.10 -23.50 63.41
C GLU A 317 -66.97 -22.48 63.58
N LYS A 318 -67.20 -21.27 64.12
CA LYS A 318 -66.15 -20.24 64.33
C LYS A 318 -65.09 -20.68 65.37
N LYS A 319 -64.40 -21.79 65.11
CA LYS A 319 -63.50 -22.50 66.00
C LYS A 319 -62.13 -22.55 65.34
N THR A 320 -61.12 -22.12 66.11
CA THR A 320 -59.71 -22.10 65.71
C THR A 320 -58.98 -23.28 66.36
N LEU A 321 -58.26 -24.05 65.54
CA LEU A 321 -57.41 -25.16 65.95
C LEU A 321 -55.94 -24.73 65.81
N PRO A 322 -55.19 -24.55 66.92
CA PRO A 322 -53.81 -24.09 66.85
C PRO A 322 -52.88 -25.18 66.31
N LEU A 323 -52.04 -24.84 65.33
CA LEU A 323 -50.91 -25.66 64.84
C LEU A 323 -49.61 -25.30 65.55
N TYR A 324 -49.70 -24.93 66.83
CA TYR A 324 -48.55 -24.64 67.68
C TYR A 324 -48.77 -25.22 69.07
N GLY A 325 -47.69 -25.68 69.70
CA GLY A 325 -47.68 -26.14 71.09
C GLY A 325 -46.85 -25.24 71.98
N GLN A 326 -47.26 -25.08 73.24
CA GLN A 326 -46.43 -24.49 74.29
C GLN A 326 -45.98 -25.64 75.18
N GLY A 327 -44.70 -25.99 75.13
CA GLY A 327 -44.16 -27.18 75.78
C GLY A 327 -44.59 -27.33 77.24
N GLY A 328 -45.29 -28.44 77.54
CA GLY A 328 -45.82 -28.78 78.85
C GLY A 328 -46.17 -30.27 78.96
N ILE A 329 -46.74 -30.68 80.10
CA ILE A 329 -47.10 -32.09 80.36
C ILE A 329 -48.21 -32.52 79.38
N ARG A 330 -48.00 -33.64 78.68
CA ARG A 330 -48.81 -34.18 77.54
C ARG A 330 -50.33 -34.30 77.77
N PHE A 331 -50.83 -34.17 79.00
CA PHE A 331 -52.19 -34.56 79.37
C PHE A 331 -53.30 -33.54 79.06
N VAL A 332 -52.99 -32.25 78.86
CA VAL A 332 -54.05 -31.21 78.77
C VAL A 332 -54.07 -30.45 77.44
N TRP A 333 -52.93 -30.35 76.73
CA TRP A 333 -52.78 -29.49 75.55
C TRP A 333 -52.79 -30.24 74.21
N ASN A 334 -52.53 -31.54 74.21
CA ASN A 334 -52.38 -32.32 72.98
C ASN A 334 -53.68 -32.40 72.17
N THR A 335 -54.86 -32.45 72.78
CA THR A 335 -56.11 -32.73 72.04
C THR A 335 -56.45 -31.68 70.97
N LYS A 336 -56.19 -30.38 71.21
CA LYS A 336 -56.47 -29.33 70.22
C LYS A 336 -55.42 -29.29 69.10
N PHE A 337 -54.16 -29.51 69.44
CA PHE A 337 -53.05 -29.57 68.49
C PHE A 337 -53.16 -30.83 67.61
N ASP A 338 -53.50 -31.98 68.19
CA ASP A 338 -53.77 -33.23 67.48
C ASP A 338 -54.93 -33.08 66.49
N LEU A 339 -56.00 -32.40 66.90
CA LEU A 339 -57.12 -32.07 66.00
C LEU A 339 -56.68 -31.12 64.88
N ALA A 340 -55.81 -30.15 65.16
CA ALA A 340 -55.26 -29.25 64.16
C ALA A 340 -54.38 -30.01 63.14
N MET A 341 -53.53 -30.92 63.59
CA MET A 341 -52.70 -31.76 62.72
C MET A 341 -53.54 -32.68 61.83
N VAL A 342 -54.61 -33.27 62.37
CA VAL A 342 -55.56 -34.08 61.58
C VAL A 342 -56.29 -33.21 60.55
N ALA A 343 -56.73 -32.00 60.92
CA ALA A 343 -57.37 -31.05 60.00
C ALA A 343 -56.41 -30.59 58.89
N PHE A 344 -55.13 -30.38 59.23
CA PHE A 344 -54.09 -30.08 58.25
C PHE A 344 -53.88 -31.24 57.27
N LEU A 345 -53.85 -32.48 57.77
CA LEU A 345 -53.71 -33.68 56.92
C LEU A 345 -54.91 -33.85 55.99
N ASP A 346 -56.13 -33.51 56.43
CA ASP A 346 -57.32 -33.50 55.58
C ASP A 346 -57.20 -32.47 54.44
N CYS A 347 -56.66 -31.28 54.72
CA CYS A 347 -56.35 -30.29 53.69
C CYS A 347 -55.30 -30.80 52.70
N LEU A 348 -54.25 -31.47 53.20
CA LEU A 348 -53.20 -32.04 52.35
C LEU A 348 -53.73 -33.17 51.47
N GLN A 349 -54.69 -33.96 51.96
CA GLN A 349 -55.38 -35.00 51.20
C GLN A 349 -56.27 -34.38 50.10
N GLN A 350 -57.03 -33.32 50.40
CA GLN A 350 -57.79 -32.58 49.37
C GLN A 350 -56.85 -32.01 48.29
N PHE A 351 -55.71 -31.47 48.69
CA PHE A 351 -54.69 -31.00 47.74
C PHE A 351 -54.15 -32.14 46.86
N LYS A 352 -53.87 -33.31 47.45
CA LYS A 352 -53.44 -34.51 46.71
C LYS A 352 -54.43 -34.88 45.61
N GLU A 353 -55.71 -34.99 45.95
CA GLU A 353 -56.76 -35.40 45.03
C GLU A 353 -56.91 -34.44 43.84
N GLU A 354 -56.77 -33.14 44.09
CA GLU A 354 -56.84 -32.12 43.03
C GLU A 354 -55.59 -32.12 42.12
N VAL A 355 -54.42 -32.42 42.66
CA VAL A 355 -53.20 -32.60 41.86
C VAL A 355 -53.29 -33.85 41.00
N GLU A 356 -53.79 -34.96 41.55
CA GLU A 356 -53.95 -36.24 40.83
C GLU A 356 -55.04 -36.18 39.75
N LYS A 357 -56.11 -35.38 39.94
CA LYS A 357 -57.10 -35.08 38.90
C LYS A 357 -56.49 -34.34 37.69
N GLY A 358 -55.55 -33.43 37.94
CA GLY A 358 -54.93 -32.60 36.91
C GLY A 358 -53.80 -33.28 36.13
N ASN A 359 -53.07 -34.23 36.73
CA ASN A 359 -51.94 -34.92 36.12
C ASN A 359 -51.97 -36.43 36.44
N SER A 360 -52.47 -37.23 35.50
CA SER A 360 -52.65 -38.69 35.65
C SER A 360 -51.37 -39.51 35.90
N GLY A 361 -50.18 -38.91 35.73
CA GLY A 361 -48.89 -39.55 35.96
C GLY A 361 -48.21 -39.19 37.30
N PHE A 362 -48.71 -38.22 38.05
CA PHE A 362 -48.09 -37.75 39.30
C PHE A 362 -48.90 -38.19 40.51
N HIS A 363 -48.31 -39.04 41.36
CA HIS A 363 -48.93 -39.50 42.60
C HIS A 363 -48.00 -39.19 43.78
N LEU A 364 -48.57 -38.68 44.87
CA LEU A 364 -47.79 -38.50 46.10
C LEU A 364 -47.41 -39.87 46.69
N PRO A 365 -46.17 -40.06 47.15
CA PRO A 365 -45.65 -41.38 47.53
C PRO A 365 -46.29 -41.97 48.80
N TYR A 366 -46.89 -41.13 49.65
CA TYR A 366 -47.53 -41.53 50.89
C TYR A 366 -49.06 -41.45 50.77
N ARG A 367 -49.76 -42.46 51.30
CA ARG A 367 -51.22 -42.47 51.39
C ARG A 367 -51.63 -41.89 52.74
N MET A 368 -52.64 -41.01 52.75
CA MET A 368 -53.08 -40.31 53.95
C MET A 368 -54.55 -40.66 54.21
N GLU A 369 -54.87 -41.19 55.39
CA GLU A 369 -56.24 -41.51 55.76
C GLU A 369 -56.49 -41.23 57.25
N LYS A 370 -57.51 -40.41 57.55
CA LYS A 370 -58.06 -40.17 58.91
C LYS A 370 -57.00 -39.91 60.00
N GLY A 371 -55.99 -39.08 59.69
CA GLY A 371 -54.93 -38.73 60.63
C GLY A 371 -53.74 -39.70 60.68
N LYS A 372 -53.69 -40.66 59.75
CA LYS A 372 -52.57 -41.59 59.60
C LYS A 372 -51.92 -41.43 58.22
N ILE A 373 -50.62 -41.64 58.18
CA ILE A 373 -49.80 -41.63 56.97
C ILE A 373 -49.28 -43.06 56.79
N GLU A 374 -49.58 -43.66 55.64
CA GLU A 374 -49.15 -44.99 55.24
C GLU A 374 -47.99 -44.88 54.27
N ASP A 375 -46.90 -45.58 54.59
CA ASP A 375 -45.78 -45.78 53.69
C ASP A 375 -46.07 -46.94 52.76
N SER A 376 -46.36 -46.63 51.50
CA SER A 376 -46.69 -47.63 50.48
C SER A 376 -45.52 -48.57 50.16
N ALA A 377 -44.28 -48.24 50.53
CA ALA A 377 -43.11 -49.11 50.33
C ALA A 377 -42.92 -50.14 51.44
N THR A 378 -43.25 -49.79 52.70
CA THR A 378 -43.05 -50.66 53.87
C THR A 378 -44.35 -51.25 54.43
N GLY A 379 -45.51 -50.73 54.02
CA GLY A 379 -46.82 -51.10 54.55
C GLY A 379 -47.07 -50.62 55.98
N ASN A 380 -46.17 -49.79 56.53
CA ASN A 380 -46.29 -49.27 57.88
C ASN A 380 -47.23 -48.05 57.91
N THR A 381 -48.05 -47.97 58.96
CA THR A 381 -48.93 -46.83 59.20
C THR A 381 -48.46 -46.05 60.42
N TYR A 382 -48.23 -44.75 60.23
CA TYR A 382 -47.79 -43.83 61.27
C TYR A 382 -48.90 -42.84 61.61
N ASN A 383 -49.12 -42.59 62.90
CA ASN A 383 -50.11 -41.62 63.36
C ASN A 383 -49.48 -40.23 63.40
N ILE A 384 -50.23 -39.21 62.99
CA ILE A 384 -49.78 -37.81 63.08
C ILE A 384 -49.93 -37.23 64.50
N ARG A 385 -50.70 -37.89 65.36
CA ARG A 385 -50.94 -37.51 66.77
C ARG A 385 -49.80 -37.93 67.69
#